data_AF-A0A7V9JE93-F1
#
_entry.id   AF-A0A7V9JE93-F1
#
_cell.length_a   1.000
_cell.length_b   1.000
_cell.length_c   1.000
_cell.angle_alpha   90.00
_cell.angle_beta   90.00
_cell.angle_gamma   90.00
#
_symmetry.space_group_name_H-M   'P 1'
#
loop_
_entity.id
_entity.type
_entity.pdbx_description
1 polymer ?
#
loop_
_entity_poly.entity_id
_entity_poly.type
_entity_poly.pdbx_seq_one_letter_code
_entity_poly.pdbx_strand_id
1 'polypeptide(L)'
;MATTTTQSERIDLQLKYIAGTLADLEDVARDWDQEPIHVTLAWPMEWRNDMDGLEFLYEAYERRVLNEEQQEYFLNLLDWVQRLLPVIQRLELDVPRVPLNTCDYEARSA
;
A
#
# COMPACT_ATOMS: atom_id res chain seq x y z
N MET A 1 24.52 7.69 13.77
CA MET A 1 23.94 8.42 12.62
C MET A 1 23.74 7.55 11.38
N ALA A 2 24.34 6.35 11.26
CA ALA A 2 24.12 5.47 10.10
C ALA A 2 22.76 4.75 10.07
N THR A 3 22.05 4.65 11.19
CA THR A 3 20.80 3.86 11.30
C THR A 3 19.56 4.58 10.79
N THR A 4 19.49 5.91 10.94
CA THR A 4 18.32 6.72 10.53
C THR A 4 18.24 6.87 9.01
N THR A 5 19.37 7.05 8.33
CA THR A 5 19.43 7.14 6.86
C THR A 5 18.92 5.86 6.21
N THR A 6 19.34 4.69 6.69
CA THR A 6 18.90 3.39 6.17
C THR A 6 17.42 3.14 6.42
N GLN A 7 16.86 3.63 7.53
CA GLN A 7 15.43 3.50 7.81
C GLN A 7 14.58 4.39 6.89
N SER A 8 14.98 5.65 6.68
CA SER A 8 14.28 6.55 5.76
C SER A 8 14.31 6.03 4.33
N GLU A 9 15.48 5.59 3.85
CA GLU A 9 15.61 5.01 2.50
C GLU A 9 14.75 3.75 2.33
N ARG A 10 14.68 2.91 3.36
CA ARG A 10 13.81 1.72 3.35
C ARG A 10 12.33 2.11 3.27
N ILE A 11 11.91 3.12 4.01
CA ILE A 11 10.53 3.66 3.96
C ILE A 11 10.24 4.17 2.54
N ASP A 12 11.13 4.98 1.97
CA ASP A 12 10.95 5.55 0.62
C ASP A 12 10.86 4.46 -0.45
N LEU A 13 11.67 3.40 -0.33
CA LEU A 13 11.61 2.26 -1.23
C LEU A 13 10.28 1.51 -1.08
N GLN A 14 9.81 1.29 0.15
CA GLN A 14 8.54 0.60 0.39
C GLN A 14 7.35 1.39 -0.16
N LEU A 15 7.33 2.72 0.05
CA LEU A 15 6.31 3.62 -0.50
C LEU A 15 6.27 3.52 -2.03
N LYS A 16 7.43 3.58 -2.68
CA LYS A 16 7.54 3.47 -4.14
C LYS A 16 7.12 2.11 -4.68
N TYR A 17 7.48 1.04 -3.97
CA TYR A 17 7.15 -0.32 -4.39
C TYR A 17 5.63 -0.54 -4.37
N ILE A 18 4.98 -0.19 -3.26
CA ILE A 18 3.52 -0.29 -3.14
C ILE A 18 2.82 0.59 -4.18
N ALA A 19 3.30 1.82 -4.42
CA ALA A 19 2.76 2.67 -5.47
C ALA A 19 2.82 2.01 -6.85
N GLY A 20 3.93 1.31 -7.16
CA GLY A 20 4.08 0.53 -8.39
C GLY A 20 3.05 -0.59 -8.48
N THR A 21 2.91 -1.39 -7.43
CA THR A 21 1.93 -2.48 -7.38
C THR A 21 0.49 -1.99 -7.56
N LEU A 22 0.13 -0.85 -6.97
CA LEU A 22 -1.22 -0.28 -7.15
C LEU A 22 -1.46 0.19 -8.58
N ALA A 23 -0.45 0.77 -9.24
CA ALA A 23 -0.53 1.12 -10.66
C ALA A 23 -0.70 -0.13 -11.53
N ASP A 24 0.11 -1.16 -11.28
CA ASP A 24 0.06 -2.41 -12.03
C ASP A 24 -1.26 -3.16 -11.82
N LEU A 25 -1.84 -3.08 -10.60
CA LEU A 25 -3.14 -3.67 -10.29
C LEU A 25 -4.26 -3.09 -11.15
N GLU A 26 -4.24 -1.78 -11.42
CA GLU A 26 -5.24 -1.14 -12.29
C GLU A 26 -5.16 -1.64 -13.73
N ASP A 27 -3.95 -1.84 -14.24
CA ASP A 27 -3.72 -2.36 -15.59
C ASP A 27 -4.09 -3.84 -15.69
N VAL A 28 -3.64 -4.66 -14.75
CA VAL A 28 -3.96 -6.09 -14.70
C VAL A 28 -5.46 -6.33 -14.47
N ALA A 29 -6.11 -5.48 -13.68
CA ALA A 29 -7.55 -5.55 -13.50
C ALA A 29 -8.31 -5.37 -14.81
N ARG A 30 -7.82 -4.56 -15.75
CA ARG A 30 -8.48 -4.28 -17.03
C ARG A 30 -8.56 -5.52 -17.91
N ASP A 31 -7.48 -6.29 -17.96
CA ASP A 31 -7.30 -7.42 -18.87
C ASP A 31 -7.27 -8.76 -18.14
N TRP A 32 -7.74 -8.82 -16.88
CA TRP A 32 -7.64 -9.99 -16.00
C TRP A 32 -8.07 -11.32 -16.62
N ASP A 33 -9.18 -11.34 -17.35
CA ASP A 33 -9.70 -12.56 -17.99
C ASP A 33 -8.86 -13.01 -19.20
N GLN A 34 -7.96 -12.15 -19.69
CA GLN A 34 -7.03 -12.39 -20.80
C GLN A 34 -5.59 -12.61 -20.31
N GLU A 35 -5.31 -12.32 -19.05
CA GLU A 35 -3.98 -12.52 -18.47
C GLU A 35 -3.58 -14.00 -18.48
N PRO A 36 -2.30 -14.31 -18.73
CA PRO A 36 -1.81 -15.67 -18.62
C PRO A 36 -2.04 -16.23 -17.21
N ILE A 37 -2.37 -17.51 -17.11
CA ILE A 37 -2.62 -18.18 -15.81
C ILE A 37 -1.48 -17.95 -14.80
N HIS A 38 -0.22 -17.98 -15.25
CA HIS A 38 0.92 -17.76 -14.36
C HIS A 38 0.94 -16.34 -13.75
N VAL A 39 0.43 -15.33 -14.45
CA VAL A 39 0.25 -13.97 -13.93
C VAL A 39 -0.84 -14.00 -12.86
N THR A 40 -2.04 -14.48 -13.20
CA THR A 40 -3.18 -14.55 -12.26
C THR A 40 -2.87 -15.33 -10.97
N LEU A 41 -1.99 -16.34 -11.03
CA LEU A 41 -1.54 -17.11 -9.87
C LEU A 41 -0.44 -16.43 -9.04
N ALA A 42 0.37 -15.55 -9.63
CA ALA A 42 1.43 -14.83 -8.92
C ALA A 42 0.88 -13.64 -8.13
N TRP A 43 -0.14 -12.97 -8.67
CA TRP A 43 -0.73 -11.75 -8.10
C TRP A 43 -1.10 -11.84 -6.62
N PRO A 44 -1.80 -12.89 -6.13
CA PRO A 44 -2.13 -12.98 -4.70
C PRO A 44 -0.91 -13.00 -3.77
N MET A 45 0.21 -13.58 -4.23
CA MET A 45 1.45 -13.64 -3.45
C MET A 45 2.16 -12.29 -3.42
N GLU A 46 2.30 -11.65 -4.57
CA GLU A 46 2.91 -10.30 -4.70
C GLU A 46 2.10 -9.28 -3.91
N TRP A 47 0.78 -9.29 -4.09
CA TRP A 47 -0.15 -8.47 -3.34
C TRP A 47 0.01 -8.62 -1.83
N ARG A 48 0.08 -9.86 -1.32
CA ARG A 48 0.25 -10.09 0.12
C ARG A 48 1.56 -9.50 0.65
N ASN A 49 2.66 -9.67 -0.07
CA ASN A 49 3.96 -9.11 0.32
C ASN A 49 3.91 -7.57 0.41
N ASP A 50 3.17 -6.93 -0.51
CA ASP A 50 3.05 -5.48 -0.53
C ASP A 50 2.11 -4.96 0.56
N MET A 51 1.07 -5.72 0.89
CA MET A 51 0.20 -5.40 2.03
C MET A 51 0.93 -5.57 3.38
N ASP A 52 1.82 -6.56 3.53
CA ASP A 52 2.72 -6.65 4.69
C ASP A 52 3.63 -5.41 4.78
N GLY A 53 4.09 -4.92 3.63
CA GLY A 53 4.81 -3.65 3.52
C GLY A 53 3.98 -2.43 3.91
N LEU A 54 2.70 -2.42 3.57
CA LEU A 54 1.75 -1.36 3.94
C LEU A 54 1.50 -1.37 5.46
N GLU A 55 1.39 -2.54 6.08
CA GLU A 55 1.31 -2.70 7.54
C GLU A 55 2.56 -2.13 8.22
N PHE A 56 3.75 -2.42 7.71
CA PHE A 56 5.01 -1.83 8.21
C PHE A 56 5.00 -0.30 8.13
N LEU A 57 4.53 0.29 7.03
CA LEU A 57 4.44 1.74 6.87
C LEU A 57 3.39 2.35 7.82
N TYR A 58 2.27 1.67 8.03
CA TYR A 58 1.25 2.10 8.99
C TYR A 58 1.80 2.13 10.42
N GLU A 59 2.59 1.13 10.83
CA GLU A 59 3.27 1.17 12.13
C GLU A 59 4.26 2.34 12.24
N ALA A 60 4.98 2.66 11.16
CA ALA A 60 5.89 3.81 11.12
C ALA A 60 5.14 5.15 11.20
N TYR A 61 3.97 5.24 10.56
CA TYR A 61 3.05 6.37 10.66
C TYR A 61 2.54 6.58 12.09
N GLU A 62 1.99 5.54 12.71
CA GLU A 62 1.48 5.59 14.09
C GLU A 62 2.55 6.00 15.11
N ARG A 63 3.80 5.59 14.87
CA ARG A 63 4.96 5.95 15.69
C ARG A 63 5.55 7.33 15.37
N ARG A 64 4.98 8.07 14.41
CA ARG A 64 5.46 9.38 13.94
C ARG A 64 6.93 9.35 13.50
N VAL A 65 7.31 8.27 12.82
CA VAL A 65 8.67 8.07 12.29
C VAL A 65 8.79 8.62 10.87
N LEU A 66 7.69 8.65 10.12
CA LEU A 66 7.64 9.25 8.78
C LEU A 66 7.89 10.76 8.86
N ASN A 67 8.65 11.28 7.91
CA ASN A 67 8.69 12.73 7.68
C ASN A 67 7.41 13.21 6.98
N GLU A 68 7.24 14.53 6.84
CA GLU A 68 6.02 15.12 6.26
C GLU A 68 5.71 14.62 4.84
N GLU A 69 6.72 14.55 3.96
CA GLU A 69 6.56 14.07 2.58
C GLU A 69 6.20 12.58 2.53
N GLN A 70 6.86 11.75 3.34
CA GLN A 70 6.58 10.33 3.47
C GLN A 70 5.18 10.07 4.03
N GLN A 71 4.76 10.90 4.99
CA GLN A 71 3.42 10.83 5.57
C GLN A 71 2.35 11.19 4.54
N GLU A 72 2.52 12.29 3.80
CA GLU A 72 1.59 12.68 2.73
C GLU A 72 1.50 11.58 1.68
N TYR A 73 2.64 11.03 1.26
CA TYR A 73 2.66 9.93 0.29
C TYR A 73 1.96 8.68 0.84
N PHE A 74 2.25 8.28 2.07
CA PHE A 74 1.58 7.15 2.71
C PHE A 74 0.06 7.32 2.77
N LEU A 75 -0.44 8.50 3.15
CA LEU A 75 -1.88 8.78 3.20
C LEU A 75 -2.52 8.73 1.80
N ASN A 76 -1.83 9.22 0.78
CA ASN A 76 -2.27 9.10 -0.62
C ASN A 76 -2.35 7.63 -1.08
N LEU A 77 -1.42 6.78 -0.64
CA LEU A 77 -1.47 5.34 -0.92
C LEU A 77 -2.69 4.69 -0.26
N LEU A 78 -3.01 5.03 1.00
CA LEU A 78 -4.20 4.48 1.67
C LEU A 78 -5.49 4.85 0.95
N ASP A 79 -5.62 6.10 0.48
CA ASP A 79 -6.77 6.54 -0.31
C ASP A 79 -6.82 5.84 -1.69
N TRP A 80 -5.68 5.61 -2.33
CA TRP A 80 -5.63 4.85 -3.58
C TRP A 80 -6.07 3.39 -3.37
N VAL A 81 -5.55 2.72 -2.34
CA VAL A 81 -5.97 1.37 -1.95
C VAL A 81 -7.48 1.33 -1.67
N GLN A 82 -8.02 2.35 -0.98
CA GLN A 82 -9.45 2.45 -0.71
C GLN A 82 -10.27 2.51 -2.00
N ARG A 83 -9.85 3.31 -2.98
CA ARG A 83 -10.51 3.41 -4.29
C ARG A 83 -10.45 2.10 -5.07
N LEU A 84 -9.40 1.30 -4.86
CA LEU A 84 -9.21 0.01 -5.50
C LEU A 84 -9.92 -1.17 -4.79
N LEU A 85 -10.58 -0.96 -3.65
CA LEU A 85 -11.31 -2.04 -2.94
C LEU A 85 -12.26 -2.85 -3.84
N PRO A 86 -13.06 -2.26 -4.75
CA PRO A 86 -13.92 -3.04 -5.65
C PRO A 86 -13.11 -3.95 -6.60
N VAL A 87 -11.94 -3.49 -7.04
CA VAL A 87 -11.03 -4.27 -7.88
C VAL A 87 -10.42 -5.40 -7.06
N ILE A 88 -9.86 -5.10 -5.89
CA ILE A 88 -9.28 -6.07 -4.96
C ILE A 88 -10.27 -7.21 -4.66
N GLN A 89 -11.53 -6.85 -4.37
CA GLN A 89 -12.59 -7.83 -4.11
C GLN A 89 -12.96 -8.67 -5.35
N ARG A 90 -13.07 -8.04 -6.52
CA ARG A 90 -13.36 -8.75 -7.78
C ARG A 90 -12.27 -9.74 -8.14
N LEU A 91 -11.02 -9.41 -7.84
CA LEU A 91 -9.84 -10.25 -8.09
C LEU A 91 -9.57 -11.25 -6.95
N GLU A 92 -10.44 -11.30 -5.93
CA GLU A 92 -10.31 -12.17 -4.74
C GLU A 92 -8.96 -12.00 -4.00
N LEU A 93 -8.41 -10.79 -4.04
CA LEU A 93 -7.18 -10.44 -3.32
C LEU A 93 -7.49 -10.11 -1.84
N ASP A 94 -6.52 -10.37 -0.96
CA ASP A 94 -6.64 -10.11 0.47
C ASP A 94 -6.84 -8.60 0.73
N VAL A 95 -7.82 -8.21 1.54
CA VAL A 95 -7.98 -6.80 1.92
C VAL A 95 -6.86 -6.41 2.90
N PRO A 96 -6.14 -5.28 2.69
CA PRO A 96 -5.14 -4.80 3.63
C PRO A 96 -5.70 -4.65 5.05
N ARG A 97 -4.91 -5.03 6.07
CA ARG A 97 -5.35 -5.00 7.47
C ARG A 97 -5.16 -3.63 8.15
N VAL A 98 -4.71 -2.63 7.39
CA VAL A 98 -4.54 -1.26 7.87
C VAL A 98 -5.85 -0.47 7.72
N PRO A 99 -6.13 0.50 8.62
CA PRO A 99 -7.24 1.41 8.45
C PRO A 99 -7.07 2.26 7.18
N LEU A 100 -8.02 2.14 6.25
CA LEU A 100 -8.00 2.89 4.98
C LEU A 100 -8.73 4.24 5.07
N ASN A 101 -9.65 4.39 6.02
CA ASN A 101 -10.36 5.66 6.24
C ASN A 101 -9.47 6.62 7.05
N THR A 102 -8.82 7.56 6.39
CA THR A 102 -8.00 8.59 7.05
C THR A 102 -8.81 9.78 7.58
N CYS A 103 -10.12 9.87 7.25
CA CYS A 103 -11.01 10.96 7.69
C CYS A 103 -11.21 11.06 9.22
N ASP A 104 -10.89 10.02 10.00
CA ASP A 104 -11.04 10.03 11.46
C ASP A 104 -9.78 10.49 12.22
N TYR A 105 -8.64 10.70 11.56
CA TYR A 105 -7.39 11.01 12.27
C TYR A 105 -7.36 12.44 12.83
N GLU A 106 -8.01 13.40 12.17
CA GLU A 106 -8.14 14.78 12.70
C GLU A 106 -9.04 14.86 13.94
N ALA A 107 -9.97 13.92 14.13
CA ALA A 107 -10.89 13.91 15.27
C ALA A 107 -10.25 13.38 16.57
N ARG A 108 -9.09 12.71 16.50
CA ARG A 108 -8.39 12.15 17.68
C ARG A 108 -7.31 13.06 18.27
N SER A 109 -7.09 14.24 17.67
CA SER A 109 -6.11 15.23 18.12
C SER A 109 -6.75 16.49 18.75
N ALA A 110 -8.07 16.49 19.00
CA ALA A 110 -8.81 17.58 19.63
C ALA A 110 -9.18 17.27 21.09
#